data_AF-A0A0D3J0G3-F1
#
_entry.id   AF-A0A0D3J0G3-F1
#
_cell.length_a   1.000
_cell.length_b   1.000
_cell.length_c   1.000
_cell.angle_alpha   90.00
_cell.angle_beta   90.00
_cell.angle_gamma   90.00
#
_symmetry.space_group_name_H-M   'P 1'
#
loop_
_entity.id
_entity.type
_entity.pdbx_description
1 polymer ?
#
loop_
_entity_poly.entity_id
_entity_poly.type
_entity_poly.pdbx_seq_one_letter_code
_entity_poly.pdbx_strand_id
1 'polypeptide(L)'
;MLLPAAQPRFRGITHIFIDCDDCLYQNGWATARRITQSIGAYTATLGDRAYQLYKEHGTCLKGLLVERILDEAGAEEFLTEVHKIDYSEIEPDARLREVLSAVLGAPCWVFTASASEHAARCMGIIDTRA
;
A
#
# COMPACT_ATOMS: atom_id res chain seq x y z
N MET A 1 -2.35 -18.42 -35.82
CA MET A 1 -3.26 -19.05 -34.84
C MET A 1 -3.42 -18.07 -33.69
N LEU A 2 -4.55 -17.36 -33.62
CA LEU A 2 -4.83 -16.42 -32.53
C LEU A 2 -5.29 -17.22 -31.32
N LEU A 3 -4.58 -17.10 -30.20
CA LEU A 3 -5.09 -17.60 -28.92
C LEU A 3 -6.33 -16.78 -28.55
N PRO A 4 -7.43 -17.40 -28.09
CA PRO A 4 -8.61 -16.65 -27.71
C PRO A 4 -8.26 -15.72 -26.54
N ALA A 5 -8.74 -14.47 -26.60
CA ALA A 5 -8.65 -13.55 -25.49
C ALA A 5 -9.27 -14.20 -24.24
N ALA A 6 -8.53 -14.20 -23.12
CA ALA A 6 -9.01 -14.77 -21.87
C ALA A 6 -10.36 -14.12 -21.51
N GLN A 7 -11.41 -14.93 -21.32
CA GLN A 7 -12.69 -14.39 -20.86
C GLN A 7 -12.52 -13.87 -19.42
N PRO A 8 -13.02 -12.67 -19.10
CA PRO A 8 -12.92 -12.14 -17.75
C PRO A 8 -13.58 -13.11 -16.76
N ARG A 9 -12.82 -13.47 -15.72
CA ARG A 9 -13.21 -14.51 -14.76
C ARG A 9 -14.44 -14.12 -13.92
N PHE A 10 -14.68 -12.83 -13.74
CA PHE A 10 -15.79 -12.29 -12.98
C PHE A 10 -16.74 -11.50 -13.89
N ARG A 11 -18.05 -11.78 -13.82
CA ARG A 11 -19.09 -11.08 -14.59
C ARG A 11 -19.83 -10.10 -13.70
N GLY A 12 -20.22 -8.95 -14.26
CA GLY A 12 -21.00 -7.93 -13.55
C GLY A 12 -20.19 -7.05 -12.59
N ILE A 13 -18.87 -7.24 -12.52
CA ILE A 13 -17.98 -6.33 -11.78
C ILE A 13 -17.77 -5.07 -12.61
N THR A 14 -18.05 -3.92 -12.03
CA THR A 14 -17.92 -2.61 -12.69
C THR A 14 -16.74 -1.80 -12.18
N HIS A 15 -16.27 -2.08 -10.96
CA HIS A 15 -15.19 -1.36 -10.30
C HIS A 15 -14.41 -2.31 -9.40
N ILE A 16 -13.08 -2.17 -9.38
CA ILE A 16 -12.19 -2.94 -8.52
C ILE A 16 -11.30 -1.97 -7.75
N PHE A 17 -11.25 -2.13 -6.44
CA PHE A 17 -10.33 -1.41 -5.56
C PHE A 17 -9.35 -2.42 -4.98
N ILE A 18 -8.05 -2.13 -5.07
CA ILE A 18 -6.99 -3.03 -4.62
C ILE A 18 -6.09 -2.27 -3.65
N ASP A 19 -5.81 -2.87 -2.51
CA ASP A 19 -4.83 -2.36 -1.56
C ASP A 19 -3.41 -2.42 -2.14
N CYS A 20 -2.47 -1.65 -1.60
CA CYS A 20 -1.09 -1.59 -2.09
C CYS A 20 -0.16 -2.50 -1.28
N ASP A 21 0.15 -2.10 -0.05
CA ASP A 21 1.19 -2.69 0.78
C ASP A 21 0.81 -4.10 1.25
N ASP A 22 1.71 -5.07 1.08
CA ASP A 22 1.46 -6.50 1.33
C ASP A 22 0.25 -7.10 0.56
N CYS A 23 -0.28 -6.39 -0.46
CA CYS A 23 -1.34 -6.88 -1.33
C CYS A 23 -0.87 -7.00 -2.79
N LEU A 24 -0.37 -5.90 -3.38
CA LEU A 24 0.16 -5.85 -4.75
C LEU A 24 1.63 -6.29 -4.84
N TYR A 25 2.26 -6.55 -3.71
CA TYR A 25 3.55 -7.20 -3.61
C TYR A 25 3.59 -7.95 -2.29
N GLN A 26 4.39 -9.01 -2.21
CA GLN A 26 4.56 -9.81 -1.00
C GLN A 26 6.03 -10.20 -0.86
N ASN A 27 6.62 -9.97 0.31
CA ASN A 27 7.99 -10.39 0.63
C ASN A 27 8.10 -10.93 2.06
N GLY A 28 7.11 -11.74 2.48
CA GLY A 28 7.08 -12.31 3.83
C GLY A 28 7.03 -11.25 4.92
N TRP A 29 6.26 -10.18 4.69
CA TRP A 29 6.09 -9.02 5.58
C TRP A 29 7.38 -8.22 5.84
N ALA A 30 8.43 -8.38 5.02
CA ALA A 30 9.68 -7.64 5.24
C ALA A 30 9.49 -6.13 5.07
N THR A 31 8.71 -5.72 4.06
CA THR A 31 8.38 -4.31 3.84
C THR A 31 7.53 -3.74 4.99
N ALA A 32 6.46 -4.41 5.40
CA ALA A 32 5.67 -3.96 6.56
C ALA A 32 6.50 -3.84 7.84
N ARG A 33 7.46 -4.76 8.08
CA ARG A 33 8.36 -4.64 9.23
C ARG A 33 9.22 -3.37 9.16
N ARG A 34 9.74 -3.02 7.98
CA ARG A 34 10.52 -1.77 7.78
C ARG A 34 9.66 -0.53 7.97
N ILE A 35 8.45 -0.50 7.41
CA ILE A 35 7.50 0.60 7.62
C ILE A 35 7.18 0.73 9.12
N THR A 36 6.92 -0.39 9.81
CA THR A 36 6.67 -0.41 11.26
C THR A 36 7.84 0.16 12.05
N GLN A 37 9.08 -0.21 11.70
CA GLN A 37 10.28 0.36 12.31
C GLN A 37 10.41 1.86 12.04
N SER A 38 10.10 2.30 10.82
CA SER A 38 10.14 3.70 10.42
C SER A 38 9.09 4.54 11.17
N ILE A 39 7.86 4.04 11.32
CA ILE A 39 6.82 4.63 12.16
C ILE A 39 7.31 4.76 13.60
N GLY A 40 7.90 3.70 14.15
CA GLY A 40 8.47 3.70 15.50
C GLY A 40 9.58 4.74 15.68
N ALA A 41 10.45 4.91 14.68
CA ALA A 41 11.50 5.93 14.70
C ALA A 41 10.92 7.35 14.60
N TYR A 42 9.96 7.59 13.71
CA TYR A 42 9.29 8.88 13.56
C TYR A 42 8.58 9.30 14.85
N THR A 43 7.94 8.34 15.51
CA THR A 43 7.16 8.56 16.73
C THR A 43 7.94 8.33 18.02
N ALA A 44 9.28 8.21 17.95
CA ALA A 44 10.11 7.83 19.09
C ALA A 44 9.96 8.77 20.30
N THR A 45 9.70 10.06 20.07
CA THR A 45 9.46 11.06 21.12
C THR A 45 8.16 10.81 21.90
N LEU A 46 7.22 10.03 21.35
CA LEU A 46 5.99 9.62 21.99
C LEU A 46 6.16 8.34 22.84
N GLY A 47 7.30 7.65 22.74
CA GLY A 47 7.55 6.38 23.42
C GLY A 47 6.51 5.31 23.06
N ASP A 48 6.08 4.52 24.05
CA ASP A 48 5.10 3.43 23.87
C ASP A 48 3.73 3.90 23.36
N ARG A 49 3.45 5.21 23.41
CA ARG A 49 2.16 5.79 23.01
C ARG A 49 1.85 5.53 21.54
N ALA A 50 2.84 5.46 20.65
CA ALA A 50 2.61 5.17 19.23
C ALA A 50 1.90 3.82 19.01
N TYR A 51 2.30 2.79 19.75
CA TYR A 51 1.65 1.48 19.68
C TYR A 51 0.29 1.46 20.39
N GLN A 52 0.09 2.27 21.42
CA GLN A 52 -1.22 2.46 22.06
C GLN A 52 -2.21 3.11 21.09
N LEU A 53 -1.80 4.18 20.41
CA LEU A 53 -2.59 4.87 19.39
C LEU A 53 -3.07 3.91 18.29
N TYR A 54 -2.18 3.02 17.82
CA TYR A 54 -2.56 1.97 16.88
C TYR A 54 -3.65 1.06 17.44
N LYS A 55 -3.50 0.56 18.67
CA LYS A 55 -4.47 -0.35 19.30
C LYS A 55 -5.82 0.30 19.55
N GLU A 56 -5.84 1.58 19.90
CA GLU A 56 -7.06 2.31 20.24
C GLU A 56 -7.81 2.82 19.01
N HIS A 57 -7.08 3.26 17.97
CA HIS A 57 -7.68 3.93 16.82
C HIS A 57 -7.69 3.09 15.54
N GLY A 58 -6.96 1.98 15.52
CA GLY A 58 -6.83 1.04 14.39
C GLY A 58 -5.62 1.33 13.49
N THR A 59 -5.12 2.58 13.48
CA THR A 59 -3.86 2.96 12.82
C THR A 59 -3.12 3.99 13.67
N CYS A 60 -1.79 4.01 13.59
CA CYS A 60 -0.99 5.04 14.29
C CYS A 60 -1.38 6.45 13.81
N LEU A 61 -1.48 6.67 12.49
CA LEU A 61 -1.84 7.96 11.92
C LEU A 61 -3.19 8.48 12.42
N LYS A 62 -4.22 7.63 12.46
CA LYS A 62 -5.54 8.04 12.94
C LYS A 62 -5.46 8.49 14.41
N GLY A 63 -4.69 7.80 15.23
CA GLY A 63 -4.47 8.22 16.61
C GLY A 63 -3.74 9.57 16.72
N LEU A 64 -2.69 9.77 15.92
CA LEU A 64 -1.96 11.04 15.87
C LEU A 64 -2.88 12.22 15.50
N LEU A 65 -3.81 12.02 14.57
CA LEU A 65 -4.80 13.02 14.16
C LEU A 65 -5.89 13.25 15.20
N VAL A 66 -6.49 12.17 15.73
CA VAL A 66 -7.59 12.26 16.71
C VAL A 66 -7.13 12.93 18.00
N GLU A 67 -5.91 12.62 18.45
CA GLU A 67 -5.31 13.25 19.63
C GLU A 67 -4.67 14.61 19.34
N ARG A 68 -4.76 15.11 18.09
CA ARG A 68 -4.21 16.41 17.66
C ARG A 68 -2.70 16.54 17.88
N ILE A 69 -1.98 15.42 17.78
CA ILE A 69 -0.51 15.38 17.75
C ILE A 69 -0.02 15.82 16.37
N LEU A 70 -0.74 15.44 15.32
CA LEU A 70 -0.55 15.92 13.95
C LEU A 70 -1.83 16.59 13.45
N ASP A 71 -1.65 17.51 12.51
CA ASP A 71 -2.70 18.02 11.64
C ASP A 71 -2.66 17.33 10.26
N GLU A 72 -3.47 17.81 9.32
CA GLU A 72 -3.57 17.22 7.98
C GLU A 72 -2.26 17.32 7.19
N ALA A 73 -1.57 18.46 7.26
CA ALA A 73 -0.26 18.62 6.63
C ALA A 73 0.78 17.68 7.27
N GLY A 74 0.77 17.55 8.60
CA GLY A 74 1.61 16.59 9.32
C GLY A 74 1.29 15.14 8.97
N ALA A 75 0.05 14.81 8.60
CA ALA A 75 -0.31 13.47 8.17
C ALA A 75 0.28 13.10 6.80
N GLU A 76 0.27 14.03 5.84
CA GLU A 76 0.91 13.84 4.53
C GLU A 76 2.43 13.68 4.67
N GLU A 77 3.05 14.53 5.51
CA GLU A 77 4.49 14.42 5.83
C GLU A 77 4.79 13.07 6.49
N PHE A 78 4.03 12.70 7.53
CA PHE A 78 4.17 11.42 8.23
C PHE A 78 4.13 10.25 7.23
N LEU A 79 3.11 10.19 6.38
CA LEU A 79 2.98 9.13 5.39
C LEU A 79 4.15 9.13 4.41
N THR A 80 4.63 10.30 3.98
CA THR A 80 5.78 10.39 3.08
C THR A 80 7.05 9.88 3.75
N GLU A 81 7.35 10.33 4.97
CA GLU A 81 8.57 9.98 5.70
C GLU A 81 8.61 8.49 6.06
N VAL A 82 7.53 7.93 6.62
CA VAL A 82 7.56 6.54 7.10
C VAL A 82 7.69 5.52 5.97
N HIS A 83 7.35 5.90 4.74
CA HIS A 83 7.51 5.08 3.53
C HIS A 83 8.85 5.32 2.81
N LYS A 84 9.78 6.14 3.33
CA LYS A 84 11.16 6.25 2.84
C LYS A 84 12.03 5.10 3.34
N ILE A 85 11.73 3.90 2.87
CA ILE A 85 12.46 2.68 3.18
C ILE A 85 13.02 2.04 1.90
N ASP A 86 13.84 1.01 2.08
CA ASP A 86 14.36 0.22 0.96
C ASP A 86 13.32 -0.77 0.42
N TYR A 87 13.04 -0.67 -0.88
CA TYR A 87 12.14 -1.53 -1.65
C TYR A 87 12.88 -2.43 -2.65
N SER A 88 14.22 -2.52 -2.56
CA SER A 88 15.06 -3.29 -3.49
C SER A 88 14.72 -4.79 -3.59
N GLU A 89 14.04 -5.35 -2.59
CA GLU A 89 13.58 -6.74 -2.59
C GLU A 89 12.19 -6.94 -3.21
N ILE A 90 11.53 -5.88 -3.65
CA ILE A 90 10.30 -5.98 -4.44
C ILE A 90 10.70 -6.07 -5.91
N GLU A 91 10.22 -7.11 -6.56
CA GLU A 91 10.52 -7.40 -7.95
C GLU A 91 9.23 -7.38 -8.79
N PRO A 92 9.35 -7.21 -10.13
CA PRO A 92 8.23 -7.43 -11.04
C PRO A 92 7.60 -8.82 -10.85
N ASP A 93 6.26 -8.87 -10.83
CA ASP A 93 5.51 -10.13 -10.68
C ASP A 93 4.64 -10.38 -11.92
N ALA A 94 5.15 -11.22 -12.82
CA ALA A 94 4.44 -11.60 -14.04
C ALA A 94 3.12 -12.32 -13.75
N ARG A 95 3.03 -13.08 -12.65
CA ARG A 95 1.81 -13.80 -12.29
C ARG A 95 0.76 -12.85 -11.77
N LEU A 96 1.14 -11.88 -10.95
CA LEU A 96 0.27 -10.78 -10.55
C LEU A 96 -0.24 -10.03 -11.77
N ARG A 97 0.64 -9.69 -12.72
CA ARG A 97 0.23 -9.04 -13.97
C ARG A 97 -0.81 -9.85 -14.72
N GLU A 98 -0.60 -11.15 -14.91
CA GLU A 98 -1.59 -12.03 -15.54
C GLU A 98 -2.94 -12.02 -14.80
N VAL A 99 -2.92 -12.10 -13.47
CA VAL A 99 -4.13 -12.07 -12.65
C VAL A 99 -4.83 -10.73 -12.82
N LEU A 100 -4.11 -9.61 -12.72
CA LEU A 100 -4.67 -8.28 -12.95
C LEU A 100 -5.22 -8.18 -14.38
N SER A 101 -4.50 -8.58 -15.43
CA SER A 101 -5.03 -8.54 -16.80
C SER A 101 -6.27 -9.43 -17.01
N ALA A 102 -6.35 -10.59 -16.36
CA ALA A 102 -7.48 -11.52 -16.50
C ALA A 102 -8.70 -11.14 -15.63
N VAL A 103 -8.48 -10.40 -14.54
CA VAL A 103 -9.51 -9.99 -13.58
C VAL A 103 -10.01 -8.58 -13.88
N LEU A 104 -9.14 -7.68 -14.35
CA LEU A 104 -9.43 -6.29 -14.66
C LEU A 104 -10.08 -6.10 -16.04
N GLY A 105 -11.13 -6.87 -16.32
CA GLY A 105 -12.08 -6.52 -17.39
C GLY A 105 -12.92 -5.27 -17.07
N ALA A 106 -12.72 -4.70 -15.88
CA ALA A 106 -13.36 -3.51 -15.35
C ALA A 106 -12.30 -2.51 -14.86
N PRO A 107 -12.62 -1.22 -14.81
CA PRO A 107 -11.77 -0.20 -14.19
C PRO A 107 -11.25 -0.60 -12.80
N CYS A 108 -9.96 -0.32 -12.56
CA CYS A 108 -9.25 -0.68 -11.34
C CYS A 108 -8.56 0.54 -10.71
N TRP A 109 -8.63 0.64 -9.39
CA TRP A 109 -7.97 1.69 -8.63
C TRP A 109 -7.16 1.10 -7.48
N VAL A 110 -5.96 1.62 -7.28
CA VAL A 110 -5.23 1.40 -6.02
C VAL A 110 -5.94 2.23 -4.95
N PHE A 111 -6.36 1.56 -3.88
CA PHE A 111 -7.04 2.18 -2.74
C PHE A 111 -6.30 1.79 -1.46
N THR A 112 -5.41 2.68 -1.05
CA THR A 112 -4.42 2.45 0.02
C THR A 112 -4.46 3.60 1.04
N ALA A 113 -4.03 3.30 2.27
CA ALA A 113 -3.80 4.30 3.31
C ALA A 113 -2.48 5.06 3.16
N SER A 114 -1.61 4.65 2.22
CA SER A 114 -0.31 5.27 1.98
C SER A 114 -0.40 6.55 1.14
N ALA A 115 0.68 7.34 1.12
CA ALA A 115 0.81 8.48 0.21
C ALA A 115 0.75 8.04 -1.27
N SER A 116 0.28 8.93 -2.14
CA SER A 116 0.07 8.66 -3.57
C SER A 116 1.37 8.36 -4.31
N GLU A 117 2.45 9.03 -3.91
CA GLU A 117 3.81 8.93 -4.44
C GLU A 117 4.41 7.57 -4.12
N HIS A 118 4.12 7.05 -2.93
CA HIS A 118 4.53 5.71 -2.52
C HIS A 118 3.83 4.63 -3.34
N ALA A 119 2.50 4.75 -3.49
CA ALA A 119 1.73 3.84 -4.34
C ALA A 119 2.25 3.86 -5.78
N ALA A 120 2.49 5.04 -6.35
CA ALA A 120 3.03 5.19 -7.70
C ALA A 120 4.42 4.55 -7.86
N ARG A 121 5.28 4.66 -6.84
CA ARG A 121 6.60 3.99 -6.81
C ARG A 121 6.46 2.48 -6.82
N CYS A 122 5.62 1.92 -5.96
CA CYS A 122 5.38 0.47 -5.89
C CYS A 122 4.85 -0.06 -7.22
N MET A 123 3.87 0.62 -7.82
CA MET A 123 3.31 0.28 -9.13
C MET A 123 4.36 0.32 -10.26
N GLY A 124 5.35 1.22 -10.16
CA GLY A 124 6.48 1.27 -11.08
C GLY A 124 7.43 0.09 -10.95
N ILE A 125 7.60 -0.46 -9.74
CA ILE A 125 8.48 -1.60 -9.46
C ILE A 125 7.83 -2.91 -9.92
N ILE A 126 6.58 -3.17 -9.51
CA ILE A 126 5.89 -4.44 -9.82
C ILE A 126 5.44 -4.54 -11.28
N ASP A 127 5.65 -3.48 -12.06
CA ASP A 127 5.39 -3.38 -13.49
C ASP A 127 3.98 -3.88 -13.86
N THR A 128 2.97 -3.18 -13.34
CA THR A 128 1.56 -3.45 -13.67
C THR A 128 1.12 -2.83 -15.00
N ARG A 129 2.00 -2.14 -15.73
CA ARG A 129 1.66 -1.50 -17.00
C ARG A 129 1.71 -2.57 -18.09
N ALA A 130 0.55 -2.90 -18.65
CA ALA A 130 0.44 -3.70 -19.87
C ALA A 130 0.71 -2.85 -21.12
#